data_AF-A0AAU6YQC6-F1
#
_entry.id   AF-A0AAU6YQC6-F1
#
_cell.length_a   1.000
_cell.length_b   1.000
_cell.length_c   1.000
_cell.angle_alpha   90.00
_cell.angle_beta   90.00
_cell.angle_gamma   90.00
#
_symmetry.space_group_name_H-M   'P 1'
#
loop_
_entity.id
_entity.type
_entity.pdbx_description
1 polymer ?
#
loop_
_entity_poly.entity_id
_entity_poly.type
_entity_poly.pdbx_seq_one_letter_code
_entity_poly.pdbx_strand_id
1 'polypeptide(L)'
;MSGALQVYALCVVVLFLKMLLVSCYQGYHRLRFVAFTNPEDAAVFKRAAQATERPQVLRAAKAWANDLENIPCFFALGGLAIALDTPAALGAWLSIVFTCARALHTWAYLAGVQPWRTLFYGVGVVCLLGLCAIIVLKVLKGLLH
;
A
#
# COMPACT_ATOMS: atom_id res chain seq x y z
N MET A 1 -8.16 14.45 -21.51
CA MET A 1 -7.98 13.75 -20.21
C MET A 1 -6.57 14.05 -19.73
N SER A 2 -6.40 14.63 -18.54
CA SER A 2 -5.08 15.09 -18.06
C SER A 2 -4.15 13.89 -17.82
N GLY A 3 -2.88 13.99 -18.23
CA GLY A 3 -1.90 12.90 -18.04
C GLY A 3 -1.74 12.48 -16.58
N ALA A 4 -1.99 13.37 -15.63
CA ALA A 4 -1.95 13.05 -14.19
C ALA A 4 -3.04 12.05 -13.77
N LEU A 5 -4.25 12.13 -14.35
CA LEU A 5 -5.32 11.16 -14.04
C LEU A 5 -4.94 9.75 -14.52
N GLN A 6 -4.34 9.63 -15.70
CA GLN A 6 -3.89 8.33 -16.24
C GLN A 6 -2.79 7.73 -15.35
N VAL A 7 -1.80 8.53 -14.96
CA VAL A 7 -0.73 8.10 -14.06
C VAL A 7 -1.29 7.68 -12.69
N TYR A 8 -2.17 8.50 -12.11
CA TYR A 8 -2.82 8.19 -10.84
C TYR A 8 -3.62 6.88 -10.92
N ALA A 9 -4.45 6.71 -11.95
CA ALA A 9 -5.25 5.49 -12.15
C ALA A 9 -4.36 4.24 -12.28
N LEU A 10 -3.27 4.32 -13.04
CA LEU A 10 -2.31 3.22 -13.16
C LEU A 10 -1.67 2.90 -11.80
N CYS A 11 -1.26 3.93 -11.04
CA CYS A 11 -0.71 3.75 -9.70
C CYS A 11 -1.70 3.06 -8.75
N VAL A 12 -2.97 3.45 -8.79
CA VAL A 12 -4.04 2.81 -8.00
C VAL A 12 -4.17 1.33 -8.34
N VAL A 13 -4.22 0.99 -9.63
CA VAL A 13 -4.32 -0.41 -10.09
C VAL A 13 -3.09 -1.22 -9.66
N VAL A 14 -1.89 -0.67 -9.82
CA VAL A 14 -0.64 -1.34 -9.40
C VAL A 14 -0.63 -1.60 -7.90
N LEU A 15 -1.02 -0.61 -7.09
CA LEU A 15 -1.08 -0.75 -5.64
C LEU A 15 -2.13 -1.76 -5.20
N PHE A 16 -3.31 -1.76 -5.85
CA PHE A 16 -4.34 -2.76 -5.63
C PHE A 16 -3.84 -4.18 -5.94
N LEU A 17 -3.22 -4.39 -7.10
CA LEU A 17 -2.68 -5.69 -7.49
C LEU A 17 -1.56 -6.15 -6.54
N LYS A 18 -0.63 -5.24 -6.21
CA LYS A 18 0.43 -5.48 -5.21
C LYS A 18 -0.16 -5.88 -3.86
N MET A 19 -1.26 -5.24 -3.47
CA MET A 19 -1.98 -5.62 -2.29
C MET A 19 -2.55 -7.05 -2.45
N LEU A 20 -3.37 -7.31 -3.46
CA LEU A 20 -3.94 -8.63 -3.70
C LEU A 20 -2.88 -9.76 -3.66
N LEU A 21 -1.70 -9.53 -4.24
CA LEU A 21 -0.57 -10.45 -4.19
C LEU A 21 -0.08 -10.76 -2.77
N VAL A 22 -0.04 -9.77 -1.86
CA VAL A 22 0.32 -9.97 -0.43
C VAL A 22 -0.76 -10.78 0.31
N SER A 23 -2.04 -10.60 -0.04
CA SER A 23 -3.12 -11.44 0.48
C SER A 23 -2.98 -12.89 0.00
N CYS A 24 -2.75 -13.09 -1.31
CA CYS A 24 -2.51 -14.41 -1.89
C CYS A 24 -1.26 -15.08 -1.30
N TYR A 25 -0.20 -14.33 -1.01
CA TYR A 25 1.01 -14.85 -0.37
C TYR A 25 0.71 -15.45 1.01
N GLN A 26 -0.14 -14.80 1.81
CA GLN A 26 -0.59 -15.33 3.10
C GLN A 26 -1.39 -16.63 2.92
N GLY A 27 -2.37 -16.63 2.01
CA GLY A 27 -3.17 -17.80 1.69
C GLY A 27 -2.33 -18.98 1.19
N TYR A 28 -1.35 -18.72 0.31
CA TYR A 28 -0.42 -19.72 -0.18
C TYR A 28 0.38 -20.38 0.94
N HIS A 29 0.94 -19.61 1.87
CA HIS A 29 1.70 -20.16 2.98
C HIS A 29 0.84 -20.92 4.00
N ARG A 30 -0.44 -20.58 4.16
CA ARG A 30 -1.39 -21.39 4.94
C ARG A 30 -1.71 -22.72 4.28
N LEU A 31 -2.09 -22.68 3.00
CA LEU A 31 -2.49 -23.86 2.22
C LEU A 31 -1.33 -24.82 1.98
N ARG A 32 -0.16 -24.33 1.53
CA ARG A 32 1.02 -25.15 1.22
C ARG A 32 1.49 -25.98 2.42
N PHE A 33 1.36 -25.42 3.61
CA PHE A 33 1.82 -26.07 4.85
C PHE A 33 0.69 -26.60 5.71
N VAL A 34 -0.56 -26.47 5.24
CA VAL A 34 -1.78 -26.89 5.94
C VAL A 34 -1.76 -26.42 7.40
N ALA A 35 -1.35 -25.17 7.59
CA ALA A 35 -1.16 -24.55 8.90
C ALA A 35 -2.21 -23.45 9.06
N PHE A 36 -3.25 -23.76 9.83
CA PHE A 36 -4.35 -22.85 10.13
C PHE A 36 -4.48 -22.67 11.63
N THR A 37 -4.72 -21.44 12.05
CA THR A 37 -5.05 -21.12 13.45
C THR A 37 -6.53 -21.28 13.75
N ASN A 38 -7.37 -21.12 12.73
CA ASN A 38 -8.81 -21.27 12.84
C ASN A 38 -9.19 -22.77 12.87
N PRO A 39 -9.96 -23.24 13.88
CA PRO A 39 -10.33 -24.64 13.99
C PRO A 39 -11.21 -25.13 12.84
N GLU A 40 -12.09 -24.28 12.31
CA GLU A 40 -12.94 -24.59 11.16
C GLU A 40 -12.12 -24.84 9.88
N ASP A 41 -11.09 -24.02 9.64
CA ASP A 41 -10.21 -24.20 8.48
C ASP A 41 -9.34 -25.45 8.64
N ALA A 42 -8.80 -25.69 9.84
CA ALA A 42 -8.00 -26.88 10.11
C ALA A 42 -8.81 -28.18 9.97
N ALA A 43 -10.08 -28.16 10.39
CA ALA A 43 -10.99 -29.30 10.30
C ALA A 43 -11.25 -29.74 8.86
N VAL A 44 -11.37 -28.79 7.91
CA VAL A 44 -11.52 -29.09 6.47
C VAL A 44 -10.36 -29.96 5.96
N PHE A 45 -9.15 -29.73 6.47
CA PHE A 45 -7.95 -30.51 6.12
C PHE A 45 -7.64 -31.65 7.09
N LYS A 46 -8.57 -32.00 7.99
CA LYS A 46 -8.40 -33.04 9.03
C LYS A 46 -7.14 -32.83 9.89
N ARG A 47 -6.85 -31.56 10.21
CA ARG A 47 -5.75 -31.16 11.08
C ARG A 47 -6.28 -30.50 12.35
N ALA A 48 -5.49 -30.57 13.42
CA ALA A 48 -5.71 -29.73 14.59
C ALA A 48 -5.30 -28.29 14.28
N ALA A 49 -6.03 -27.33 14.84
CA ALA A 49 -5.65 -25.92 14.80
C ALA A 49 -4.26 -25.72 15.41
N GLN A 50 -3.44 -24.88 14.79
CA GLN A 50 -2.15 -24.49 15.33
C GLN A 50 -2.32 -23.29 16.26
N ALA A 51 -1.53 -23.25 17.33
CA ALA A 51 -1.56 -22.13 18.28
C ALA A 51 -1.07 -20.81 17.66
N THR A 52 -0.18 -20.88 16.66
CA THR A 52 0.47 -19.70 16.08
C THR A 52 0.52 -19.81 14.57
N GLU A 53 0.30 -18.67 13.89
CA GLU A 53 0.50 -18.52 12.45
C GLU A 53 1.97 -18.68 12.04
N ARG A 54 2.19 -19.03 10.76
CA ARG A 54 3.55 -19.14 10.24
C ARG A 54 4.26 -17.78 10.25
N PRO A 55 5.59 -17.73 10.49
CA PRO A 55 6.35 -16.49 10.48
C PRO A 55 6.21 -15.69 9.17
N GLN A 56 6.09 -16.38 8.02
CA GLN A 56 5.86 -15.74 6.72
C GLN A 56 4.50 -15.05 6.66
N VAL A 57 3.44 -15.70 7.16
CA VAL A 57 2.07 -15.15 7.20
C VAL A 57 2.01 -13.96 8.14
N LEU A 58 2.59 -14.07 9.34
CA LEU A 58 2.67 -12.96 10.30
C LEU A 58 3.40 -11.74 9.73
N ARG A 59 4.51 -11.96 9.01
CA ARG A 59 5.27 -10.89 8.36
C ARG A 59 4.47 -10.23 7.23
N ALA A 60 3.82 -11.02 6.40
CA ALA A 60 2.97 -10.51 5.33
C ALA A 60 1.72 -9.79 5.85
N ALA A 61 1.13 -10.24 6.95
CA ALA A 61 0.02 -9.56 7.62
C ALA A 61 0.44 -8.18 8.16
N LYS A 62 1.66 -8.04 8.70
CA LYS A 62 2.18 -6.72 9.10
C LYS A 62 2.47 -5.80 7.91
N ALA A 63 2.99 -6.34 6.81
CA ALA A 63 3.17 -5.58 5.58
C ALA A 63 1.81 -5.10 5.03
N TRP A 64 0.81 -5.98 5.04
CA TRP A 64 -0.58 -5.70 4.67
C TRP A 64 -1.22 -4.61 5.53
N ALA A 65 -1.07 -4.69 6.85
CA ALA A 65 -1.59 -3.68 7.77
C ALA A 65 -0.95 -2.30 7.47
N ASN A 66 0.35 -2.25 7.24
CA ASN A 66 1.01 -0.99 6.88
C ASN A 66 0.57 -0.45 5.51
N ASP A 67 0.27 -1.34 4.56
CA ASP A 67 -0.33 -0.93 3.29
C ASP A 67 -1.72 -0.30 3.50
N LEU A 68 -2.54 -0.87 4.39
CA LEU A 68 -3.85 -0.32 4.74
C LEU A 68 -3.78 1.04 5.45
N GLU A 69 -2.70 1.33 6.17
CA GLU A 69 -2.50 2.66 6.79
C GLU A 69 -2.14 3.75 5.76
N ASN A 70 -1.52 3.38 4.63
CA ASN A 70 -0.90 4.34 3.71
C ASN A 70 -1.61 4.44 2.36
N ILE A 71 -1.96 3.31 1.74
CA ILE A 71 -2.50 3.26 0.38
C ILE A 71 -3.90 3.89 0.29
N PRO A 72 -4.83 3.67 1.23
CA PRO A 72 -6.12 4.37 1.24
C PRO A 72 -5.97 5.89 1.35
N CYS A 73 -5.01 6.37 2.16
CA CYS A 73 -4.68 7.79 2.24
C CYS A 73 -4.19 8.33 0.90
N PHE A 74 -3.35 7.58 0.17
CA PHE A 74 -2.94 7.94 -1.19
C PHE A 74 -4.12 7.98 -2.15
N PHE A 75 -5.06 7.02 -2.10
CA PHE A 75 -6.24 7.05 -2.97
C PHE A 75 -7.10 8.30 -2.71
N ALA A 76 -7.31 8.65 -1.44
CA ALA A 76 -8.05 9.85 -1.08
C ALA A 76 -7.32 11.13 -1.53
N LEU A 77 -6.05 11.29 -1.16
CA LEU A 77 -5.27 12.50 -1.46
C LEU A 77 -4.99 12.64 -2.96
N GLY A 78 -4.63 11.55 -3.64
CA GLY A 78 -4.43 11.56 -5.09
C GLY A 78 -5.71 11.90 -5.84
N GLY A 79 -6.85 11.32 -5.44
CA GLY A 79 -8.16 11.66 -6.00
C GLY A 79 -8.53 13.14 -5.79
N LEU A 80 -8.31 13.67 -4.58
CA LEU A 80 -8.51 15.09 -4.28
C LEU A 80 -7.59 16.00 -5.08
N ALA A 81 -6.31 15.62 -5.24
CA ALA A 81 -5.35 16.37 -6.03
C ALA A 81 -5.77 16.48 -7.51
N ILE A 82 -6.36 15.42 -8.07
CA ILE A 82 -6.95 15.45 -9.41
C ILE A 82 -8.23 16.28 -9.44
N ALA A 83 -9.14 16.11 -8.47
CA ALA A 83 -10.41 16.80 -8.43
C ALA A 83 -10.28 18.32 -8.26
N LEU A 84 -9.27 18.76 -7.51
CA LEU A 84 -8.96 20.18 -7.28
C LEU A 84 -8.07 20.79 -8.38
N ASP A 85 -7.75 20.04 -9.43
CA ASP A 85 -6.88 20.47 -10.52
C ASP A 85 -5.57 21.08 -9.99
N THR A 86 -4.92 20.35 -9.07
CA THR A 86 -3.59 20.70 -8.54
C THR A 86 -2.52 20.55 -9.64
N PRO A 87 -1.27 21.03 -9.43
CA PRO A 87 -0.23 20.95 -10.45
C PRO A 87 0.02 19.51 -10.94
N ALA A 88 -0.46 19.21 -12.16
CA ALA A 88 -0.55 17.86 -12.71
C ALA A 88 0.79 17.11 -12.74
N ALA A 89 1.89 17.79 -13.12
CA ALA A 89 3.22 17.19 -13.18
C ALA A 89 3.71 16.72 -11.80
N LEU A 90 3.51 17.55 -10.76
CA LEU A 90 3.94 17.22 -9.41
C LEU A 90 3.07 16.11 -8.80
N GLY A 91 1.75 16.17 -8.99
CA GLY A 91 0.83 15.11 -8.54
C GLY A 91 1.13 13.75 -9.19
N ALA A 92 1.41 13.74 -10.49
CA ALA A 92 1.82 12.54 -11.21
C ALA A 92 3.16 11.98 -10.68
N TRP A 93 4.15 12.86 -10.47
CA TRP A 93 5.45 12.47 -9.95
C TRP A 93 5.36 11.87 -8.54
N LEU A 94 4.65 12.53 -7.62
CA LEU A 94 4.41 12.03 -6.26
C LEU A 94 3.69 10.67 -6.27
N SER A 95 2.75 10.46 -7.19
CA SER A 95 2.04 9.19 -7.35
C SER A 95 2.96 8.05 -7.78
N ILE A 96 3.87 8.30 -8.73
CA ILE A 96 4.84 7.32 -9.20
C ILE A 96 5.82 6.96 -8.08
N VAL A 97 6.41 7.97 -7.42
CA VAL A 97 7.39 7.75 -6.35
C VAL A 97 6.75 7.01 -5.17
N PHE A 98 5.54 7.40 -4.76
CA PHE A 98 4.79 6.69 -3.73
C PHE A 98 4.60 5.22 -4.10
N THR A 99 4.15 4.94 -5.33
CA THR A 99 3.88 3.58 -5.80
C THR A 99 5.13 2.70 -5.78
N CYS A 100 6.24 3.20 -6.33
CA CYS A 100 7.52 2.51 -6.28
C CYS A 100 8.01 2.28 -4.85
N ALA A 101 7.90 3.30 -3.98
CA ALA A 101 8.27 3.18 -2.57
C ALA A 101 7.45 2.11 -1.84
N ARG A 102 6.13 2.01 -2.10
CA ARG A 102 5.28 0.97 -1.49
C ARG A 102 5.59 -0.43 -2.00
N ALA A 103 5.90 -0.57 -3.29
CA ALA A 103 6.33 -1.85 -3.86
C ALA A 103 7.66 -2.31 -3.23
N LEU A 104 8.66 -1.42 -3.19
CA LEU A 104 9.97 -1.70 -2.58
C LEU A 104 9.88 -1.93 -1.07
N HIS A 105 9.02 -1.18 -0.37
CA HIS A 105 8.71 -1.41 1.04
C HIS A 105 8.17 -2.82 1.28
N THR A 106 7.18 -3.25 0.48
CA THR A 106 6.60 -4.59 0.60
C THR A 106 7.67 -5.66 0.40
N TRP A 107 8.49 -5.54 -0.65
CA TRP A 107 9.60 -6.46 -0.90
C TRP A 107 10.59 -6.51 0.28
N ALA A 108 11.08 -5.36 0.74
CA ALA A 108 12.03 -5.28 1.85
C ALA A 108 11.44 -5.84 3.15
N TYR A 109 10.13 -5.63 3.38
CA TYR A 109 9.41 -6.18 4.52
C TYR A 109 9.40 -7.71 4.49
N LEU A 110 8.97 -8.30 3.36
CA LEU A 110 8.86 -9.76 3.21
C LEU A 110 10.25 -10.43 3.25
N ALA A 111 11.25 -9.84 2.59
CA ALA A 111 12.63 -10.31 2.58
C ALA A 111 13.35 -10.08 3.94
N GLY A 112 12.81 -9.24 4.81
CA GLY A 112 13.40 -8.96 6.13
C GLY A 112 14.66 -8.10 6.07
N VAL A 113 14.78 -7.23 5.06
CA VAL A 113 16.00 -6.44 4.82
C VAL A 113 15.88 -5.07 5.49
N GLN A 114 16.61 -4.88 6.58
CA GLN A 114 16.89 -3.55 7.15
C GLN A 114 18.14 -2.95 6.48
N PRO A 115 18.28 -1.61 6.40
CA PRO A 115 17.36 -0.55 6.84
C PRO A 115 16.33 -0.14 5.78
N TRP A 116 16.35 -0.79 4.62
CA TRP A 116 15.58 -0.41 3.43
C TRP A 116 14.07 -0.29 3.67
N ARG A 117 13.50 -1.17 4.50
CA ARG A 117 12.09 -1.06 4.92
C ARG A 117 11.78 0.35 5.46
N THR A 118 12.56 0.84 6.41
CA THR A 118 12.29 2.12 7.08
C THR A 118 12.50 3.30 6.12
N LEU A 119 13.52 3.22 5.26
CA LEU A 119 13.77 4.22 4.22
C LEU A 119 12.60 4.31 3.23
N PHE A 120 12.13 3.20 2.68
CA PHE A 120 11.00 3.21 1.73
C PHE A 120 9.70 3.65 2.38
N TYR A 121 9.48 3.31 3.65
CA TYR A 121 8.36 3.85 4.42
C TYR A 121 8.44 5.38 4.51
N GLY A 122 9.60 5.93 4.89
CA GLY A 122 9.82 7.37 4.97
C GLY A 122 9.57 8.09 3.64
N VAL A 123 10.06 7.53 2.52
CA VAL A 123 9.79 8.07 1.18
C VAL A 123 8.28 8.10 0.89
N GLY A 124 7.56 7.04 1.24
CA GLY A 124 6.09 7.00 1.10
C GLY A 124 5.39 8.10 1.89
N VAL A 125 5.79 8.32 3.15
CA VAL A 125 5.24 9.39 4.00
C VAL A 125 5.51 10.77 3.41
N VAL A 126 6.73 11.03 2.93
CA VAL A 126 7.07 12.31 2.28
C VAL A 126 6.20 12.56 1.05
N CYS A 127 5.88 11.52 0.28
CA CYS A 127 4.99 11.66 -0.87
C CYS A 127 3.56 12.04 -0.45
N LEU A 128 3.03 11.43 0.61
CA LEU A 128 1.70 11.78 1.16
C LEU A 128 1.67 13.22 1.66
N LEU A 129 2.70 13.64 2.40
CA LEU A 129 2.83 15.03 2.87
C LEU A 129 2.94 16.01 1.70
N GLY A 130 3.65 15.63 0.63
CA GLY A 130 3.70 16.40 -0.61
C GLY A 130 2.33 16.58 -1.26
N LEU A 131 1.51 15.52 -1.31
CA LEU A 131 0.13 15.61 -1.80
C LEU A 131 -0.73 16.52 -0.91
N CYS A 132 -0.61 16.42 0.41
CA CYS A 132 -1.28 17.34 1.33
C CYS A 132 -0.89 18.80 1.06
N ALA A 133 0.40 19.08 0.88
CA ALA A 133 0.89 20.43 0.64
C ALA A 133 0.31 21.03 -0.65
N ILE A 134 0.31 20.29 -1.76
CA ILE A 134 -0.24 20.81 -3.04
C ILE A 134 -1.75 21.05 -2.96
N ILE A 135 -2.48 20.20 -2.22
CA ILE A 135 -3.92 20.36 -1.99
C ILE A 135 -4.20 21.62 -1.17
N VAL A 136 -3.52 21.77 -0.03
CA VAL A 136 -3.68 22.93 0.86
C VAL A 136 -3.36 24.23 0.11
N LEU A 137 -2.25 24.27 -0.63
CA LEU A 137 -1.88 25.44 -1.42
C LEU A 137 -2.93 25.81 -2.48
N LYS A 138 -3.55 24.81 -3.13
CA LYS A 138 -4.62 25.04 -4.11
C LYS A 138 -5.88 25.58 -3.44
N VAL A 139 -6.30 25.00 -2.31
CA VAL A 139 -7.49 25.42 -1.56
C VAL A 139 -7.31 26.85 -1.02
N LEU A 140 -6.16 27.15 -0.40
CA LEU A 140 -5.90 28.49 0.13
C LEU A 140 -5.92 29.57 -0.96
N LYS A 141 -5.34 29.28 -2.14
CA LYS A 141 -5.42 30.20 -3.28
C LYS A 141 -6.85 30.43 -3.76
N GLY A 142 -7.68 29.39 -3.74
CA GLY A 142 -9.10 29.48 -4.12
C GLY A 142 -9.98 30.21 -3.10
N LEU A 143 -9.58 30.27 -1.83
CA LEU A 143 -10.32 31.02 -0.79
C LEU A 143 -9.94 32.50 -0.73
N LEU A 144 -8.77 32.87 -1.26
CA LEU A 144 -8.26 34.24 -1.27
C LEU A 144 -8.66 35.03 -2.52
N HIS A 145 -9.46 34.44 -3.42
CA HIS A 145 -10.00 35.05 -4.64
C HIS A 145 -11.52 34.82 -4.66
#